data_AF-A0A1U7GAY0-F1
#
_entry.id   AF-A0A1U7GAY0-F1
#
_cell.length_a   1.000
_cell.length_b   1.000
_cell.length_c   1.000
_cell.angle_alpha   90.00
_cell.angle_beta   90.00
_cell.angle_gamma   90.00
#
_symmetry.space_group_name_H-M   'P 1'
#
loop_
_entity.id
_entity.type
_entity.pdbx_description
1 polymer ?
#
loop_
_entity_poly.entity_id
_entity_poly.type
_entity_poly.pdbx_seq_one_letter_code
_entity_poly.pdbx_strand_id
1 'polypeptide(L)'
;MAEKSPKRLKLEESLRDDPSDPFLRYGLAMQCLREGDADEGRERLKALVADRPDEVAAYQQLGQSYAESEEFAEASEWLRAGIARARATGDAHAAAEMEGLLESLD
;
A
#
# COMPACT_ATOMS: atom_id res chain seq x y z
N MET A 1 16.72 -14.71 -10.67
CA MET A 1 15.36 -14.17 -10.54
C MET A 1 14.78 -14.82 -9.31
N ALA A 2 14.39 -14.05 -8.29
CA ALA A 2 13.73 -14.64 -7.12
C ALA A 2 12.43 -15.30 -7.59
N GLU A 3 12.21 -16.55 -7.19
CA GLU A 3 11.00 -17.28 -7.56
C GLU A 3 9.82 -16.70 -6.78
N LYS A 4 8.70 -16.44 -7.47
CA LYS A 4 7.47 -15.96 -6.82
C LYS A 4 6.98 -17.01 -5.83
N SER A 5 6.63 -16.56 -4.63
CA SER A 5 6.07 -17.41 -3.59
C SER A 5 4.78 -18.09 -4.07
N PRO A 6 4.48 -19.32 -3.61
CA PRO A 6 3.22 -19.99 -3.93
C PRO A 6 2.00 -19.16 -3.53
N LYS A 7 2.13 -18.35 -2.47
CA LYS A 7 1.09 -17.42 -2.02
C LYS A 7 0.82 -16.30 -3.05
N ARG A 8 1.88 -15.76 -3.66
CA ARG A 8 1.76 -14.73 -4.72
C ARG A 8 1.08 -15.31 -5.96
N LEU A 9 1.53 -16.48 -6.40
CA LEU A 9 0.94 -17.19 -7.53
C LEU A 9 -0.54 -17.48 -7.31
N LYS A 10 -0.91 -17.91 -6.09
CA LYS A 10 -2.32 -18.19 -5.75
C LYS A 10 -3.19 -16.94 -5.81
N LEU A 11 -2.69 -15.79 -5.33
CA LEU A 11 -3.39 -14.50 -5.43
C LEU A 11 -3.55 -14.05 -6.88
N GLU A 12 -2.50 -14.21 -7.71
CA GLU A 12 -2.56 -13.92 -9.14
C GLU A 12 -3.59 -14.80 -9.87
N GLU A 13 -3.70 -16.09 -9.51
CA GLU A 13 -4.74 -16.96 -10.06
C GLU A 13 -6.14 -16.53 -9.64
N SER A 14 -6.36 -16.23 -8.37
CA SER A 14 -7.67 -15.78 -7.88
C SER A 14 -8.11 -14.47 -8.56
N LEU A 15 -7.17 -13.56 -8.81
CA LEU A 15 -7.44 -12.30 -9.52
C LEU A 15 -7.76 -12.49 -11.01
N ARG A 16 -7.49 -13.66 -11.60
CA ARG A 16 -8.00 -13.94 -12.96
C ARG A 16 -9.50 -14.19 -12.97
N ASP A 17 -10.04 -14.71 -11.86
CA ASP A 17 -11.47 -14.95 -11.69
C ASP A 17 -12.19 -13.66 -11.28
N ASP A 18 -11.65 -12.95 -10.29
CA ASP A 18 -12.15 -11.63 -9.87
C ASP A 18 -11.02 -10.57 -9.85
N PRO A 19 -10.82 -9.83 -10.96
CA PRO A 19 -9.71 -8.88 -11.08
C PRO A 19 -9.91 -7.59 -10.30
N SER A 20 -11.13 -7.31 -9.84
CA SER A 20 -11.49 -6.07 -9.16
C SER A 20 -11.54 -6.24 -7.64
N ASP A 21 -11.44 -7.46 -7.12
CA ASP A 21 -11.52 -7.73 -5.69
C ASP A 21 -10.44 -6.95 -4.92
N PRO A 22 -10.85 -6.00 -4.06
CA PRO A 22 -9.92 -5.10 -3.40
C PRO A 22 -9.01 -5.84 -2.42
N PHE A 23 -9.52 -6.91 -1.80
CA PHE A 23 -8.79 -7.69 -0.82
C PHE A 23 -7.68 -8.50 -1.48
N LEU A 24 -7.96 -9.14 -2.62
CA LEU A 24 -6.98 -9.86 -3.42
C LEU A 24 -5.94 -8.90 -4.04
N ARG A 25 -6.37 -7.74 -4.55
CA ARG A 25 -5.46 -6.72 -5.09
C ARG A 25 -4.50 -6.20 -4.02
N TYR A 26 -5.02 -5.86 -2.84
CA TYR A 26 -4.21 -5.45 -1.70
C TYR A 26 -3.28 -6.57 -1.23
N GLY A 27 -3.82 -7.80 -1.08
CA GLY A 27 -3.05 -8.96 -0.65
C GLY A 27 -1.89 -9.29 -1.58
N LEU A 28 -2.09 -9.16 -2.90
CA LEU A 28 -1.02 -9.35 -3.89
C LEU A 28 0.04 -8.27 -3.79
N ALA A 29 -0.36 -7.01 -3.61
CA ALA A 29 0.57 -5.90 -3.42
C ALA A 29 1.44 -6.11 -2.17
N MET A 30 0.82 -6.49 -1.05
CA MET A 30 1.51 -6.83 0.20
C MET A 30 2.48 -7.99 0.04
N GLN A 31 2.09 -9.00 -0.73
CA GLN A 31 2.96 -10.14 -0.98
C GLN A 31 4.20 -9.72 -1.80
N CYS A 32 4.04 -8.84 -2.80
CA CYS A 32 5.17 -8.29 -3.56
C CYS A 32 6.13 -7.51 -2.64
N LEU A 33 5.61 -6.61 -1.79
CA LEU A 33 6.44 -5.86 -0.84
C LEU A 33 7.24 -6.78 0.09
N ARG A 34 6.60 -7.84 0.64
CA ARG A 34 7.25 -8.83 1.51
C ARG A 34 8.34 -9.62 0.82
N GLU A 35 8.23 -9.81 -0.49
CA GLU A 35 9.22 -10.51 -1.31
C GLU A 35 10.39 -9.61 -1.74
N GLY A 36 10.35 -8.33 -1.38
CA GLY A 36 11.34 -7.33 -1.79
C GLY A 36 11.09 -6.73 -3.17
N ASP A 37 10.00 -7.13 -3.86
CA ASP A 37 9.51 -6.48 -5.08
C ASP A 37 8.75 -5.19 -4.70
N ALA A 38 9.47 -4.24 -4.11
CA ALA A 38 8.91 -2.98 -3.61
C ALA A 38 8.24 -2.18 -4.74
N ASP A 39 8.87 -2.11 -5.91
CA ASP A 39 8.38 -1.39 -7.09
C ASP A 39 7.00 -1.91 -7.51
N GLU A 40 6.89 -3.22 -7.74
CA GLU A 40 5.63 -3.84 -8.16
C GLU A 40 4.55 -3.78 -7.07
N GLY A 41 4.92 -3.97 -5.80
CA GLY A 41 3.99 -3.81 -4.69
C GLY A 41 3.43 -2.39 -4.62
N ARG A 42 4.28 -1.37 -4.76
CA ARG A 42 3.87 0.04 -4.79
C ARG A 42 3.01 0.35 -6.01
N GLU A 43 3.35 -0.13 -7.20
CA GLU A 43 2.50 0.06 -8.39
C GLU A 43 1.09 -0.53 -8.20
N ARG A 44 1.00 -1.72 -7.59
CA ARG A 44 -0.29 -2.35 -7.30
C ARG A 44 -1.09 -1.57 -6.27
N LEU A 45 -0.46 -1.05 -5.22
CA LEU A 45 -1.12 -0.19 -4.24
C LEU A 45 -1.57 1.14 -4.86
N LYS A 46 -0.73 1.76 -5.70
CA LYS A 46 -1.07 2.98 -6.46
C LYS A 46 -2.31 2.77 -7.34
N ALA A 47 -2.36 1.66 -8.07
CA ALA A 47 -3.53 1.29 -8.86
C ALA A 47 -4.77 1.03 -8.00
N LEU A 48 -4.59 0.45 -6.80
CA LEU A 48 -5.69 0.22 -5.87
C LEU A 48 -6.27 1.54 -5.33
N VAL A 49 -5.43 2.49 -4.90
CA VAL A 49 -5.93 3.79 -4.40
C VAL A 49 -6.49 4.69 -5.48
N ALA A 50 -6.04 4.53 -6.73
CA ALA A 50 -6.64 5.23 -7.88
C ALA A 50 -8.08 4.78 -8.14
N ASP A 51 -8.37 3.49 -7.95
CA ASP A 51 -9.70 2.90 -8.12
C ASP A 51 -10.56 3.04 -6.85
N ARG A 52 -9.93 2.94 -5.67
CA ARG A 52 -10.55 3.01 -4.36
C ARG A 52 -9.84 4.07 -3.50
N PRO A 53 -10.19 5.34 -3.67
CA PRO A 53 -9.52 6.43 -2.98
C PRO A 53 -9.72 6.42 -1.47
N ASP A 54 -10.71 5.68 -0.96
CA ASP A 54 -11.00 5.54 0.47
C ASP A 54 -10.30 4.33 1.12
N GLU A 55 -9.45 3.62 0.37
CA GLU A 55 -8.68 2.48 0.87
C GLU A 55 -7.46 2.94 1.69
N VAL A 56 -7.71 3.47 2.88
CA VAL A 56 -6.72 4.12 3.77
C VAL A 56 -5.49 3.24 4.02
N ALA A 57 -5.69 1.93 4.22
CA ALA A 57 -4.61 0.98 4.46
C ALA A 57 -3.57 0.97 3.32
N ALA A 58 -4.00 1.16 2.06
CA ALA A 58 -3.08 1.19 0.92
C ALA A 58 -2.19 2.45 0.92
N TYR A 59 -2.69 3.60 1.38
CA TYR A 59 -1.87 4.81 1.55
C TYR A 59 -0.82 4.64 2.64
N GLN A 60 -1.21 4.06 3.79
CA GLN A 60 -0.29 3.78 4.88
C GLN A 60 0.86 2.88 4.39
N GLN A 61 0.53 1.80 3.68
CA GLN A 61 1.53 0.87 3.15
C GLN A 61 2.42 1.50 2.07
N LEU A 62 1.89 2.38 1.21
CA LEU A 62 2.71 3.15 0.28
C LEU A 62 3.73 4.00 1.04
N GLY A 63 3.26 4.81 1.99
CA GLY A 63 4.12 5.66 2.82
C GLY A 63 5.21 4.88 3.55
N GLN A 64 4.83 3.77 4.21
CA GLN A 64 5.76 2.88 4.89
C GLN A 64 6.77 2.26 3.93
N SER A 65 6.32 1.75 2.79
CA SER A 65 7.22 1.11 1.82
C SER A 65 8.26 2.09 1.28
N TYR A 66 7.90 3.34 1.00
CA TYR A 66 8.83 4.38 0.53
C TYR A 66 9.80 4.79 1.64
N ALA A 67 9.31 4.92 2.89
CA ALA A 67 10.15 5.21 4.04
C ALA A 67 11.19 4.10 4.29
N GLU A 68 10.83 2.82 4.13
CA GLU A 68 11.75 1.68 4.26
C GLU A 68 12.86 1.69 3.19
N SER A 69 12.64 2.35 2.05
CA SER A 69 13.66 2.55 1.01
C SER A 69 14.33 3.92 1.07
N GLU A 70 14.15 4.66 2.16
CA GLU A 70 14.72 6.00 2.38
C GLU A 70 14.24 7.05 1.35
N GLU A 71 13.16 6.77 0.63
CA GLU A 71 12.50 7.66 -0.34
C GLU A 71 11.51 8.58 0.40
N PHE A 72 12.05 9.43 1.27
CA PHE A 72 11.26 10.22 2.23
C PHE A 72 10.31 11.24 1.57
N ALA A 73 10.66 11.74 0.39
CA ALA A 73 9.82 12.67 -0.36
C ALA A 73 8.50 12.01 -0.75
N GLU A 74 8.57 10.88 -1.47
CA GLU A 74 7.36 10.11 -1.81
C GLU A 74 6.64 9.58 -0.58
N ALA A 75 7.37 9.09 0.43
CA ALA A 75 6.76 8.64 1.67
C ALA A 75 5.88 9.72 2.29
N SER A 76 6.40 10.95 2.38
CA SER A 76 5.68 12.10 2.93
C SER A 76 4.44 12.45 2.12
N GLU A 77 4.50 12.41 0.79
CA GLU A 77 3.35 12.68 -0.07
C GLU A 77 2.23 11.65 0.15
N TRP A 78 2.58 10.36 0.15
CA TRP A 78 1.61 9.28 0.35
C TRP A 78 1.00 9.28 1.75
N LEU A 79 1.79 9.57 2.79
CA LEU A 79 1.30 9.68 4.16
C LEU A 79 0.34 10.86 4.30
N ARG A 80 0.66 12.04 3.76
CA ARG A 80 -0.24 13.21 3.79
C ARG A 80 -1.57 12.92 3.07
N ALA A 81 -1.51 12.27 1.90
CA ALA A 81 -2.70 11.85 1.18
C ALA A 81 -3.54 10.85 1.99
N GLY A 82 -2.88 9.86 2.60
CA GLY A 82 -3.51 8.88 3.47
C GLY A 82 -4.18 9.49 4.69
N ILE A 83 -3.52 10.42 5.39
CA ILE A 83 -4.07 11.14 6.55
C ILE A 83 -5.34 11.90 6.16
N ALA A 84 -5.33 12.58 5.01
CA ALA A 84 -6.52 13.27 4.51
C ALA A 84 -7.69 12.31 4.28
N ARG A 85 -7.41 11.13 3.69
CA ARG A 85 -8.42 10.08 3.47
C ARG A 85 -8.92 9.45 4.76
N ALA A 86 -8.03 9.11 5.67
CA ALA A 86 -8.35 8.57 6.99
C ALA A 86 -9.26 9.52 7.78
N ARG A 87 -8.94 10.82 7.78
CA ARG A 87 -9.81 11.84 8.41
C ARG A 87 -11.17 11.96 7.73
N ALA A 88 -11.21 11.86 6.39
CA ALA A 88 -12.46 11.90 5.64
C ALA A 88 -13.37 10.69 5.90
N THR A 89 -12.79 9.50 6.09
CA THR A 89 -13.53 8.27 6.42
C THR A 89 -13.81 8.09 7.91
N GLY A 90 -13.27 8.96 8.77
CA GLY A 90 -13.42 8.90 10.22
C GLY A 90 -12.46 7.93 10.92
N ASP A 91 -11.44 7.44 10.21
CA ASP A 91 -10.42 6.53 10.74
C ASP A 91 -9.30 7.32 11.44
N ALA A 92 -9.61 7.81 12.64
CA ALA A 92 -8.68 8.60 13.45
C ALA A 92 -7.43 7.81 13.86
N HIS A 93 -7.54 6.49 13.97
CA HIS A 93 -6.42 5.62 14.33
C HIS A 93 -5.39 5.57 13.20
N ALA A 94 -5.81 5.25 11.97
CA ALA A 94 -4.91 5.24 10.82
C ALA A 94 -4.31 6.62 10.54
N ALA A 95 -5.08 7.70 10.74
CA ALA A 95 -4.55 9.06 10.63
C ALA A 95 -3.39 9.29 11.61
N ALA A 96 -3.57 8.94 12.88
CA ALA A 96 -2.55 9.12 13.90
C ALA A 96 -1.30 8.26 13.64
N GLU A 97 -1.44 7.02 13.18
CA GLU A 97 -0.29 6.18 12.84
C GLU A 97 0.51 6.74 11.65
N MET A 98 -0.18 7.25 10.63
CA MET A 98 0.49 7.89 9.48
C MET A 98 1.12 9.24 9.84
N GLU A 99 0.52 10.01 10.74
CA GLU A 99 1.13 11.24 11.29
C GLU A 99 2.41 10.91 12.06
N GLY A 100 2.37 9.87 12.90
CA GLY A 100 3.53 9.36 13.66
C GLY A 100 4.67 8.87 12.78
N LEU A 101 4.36 8.25 11.64
CA LEU A 101 5.38 7.91 10.67
C LEU A 101 5.91 9.17 9.98
N LEU A 102 5.04 10.08 9.54
CA LEU A 102 5.44 11.31 8.83
C LEU A 102 6.37 12.19 9.67
N GLU A 103 6.11 12.35 10.97
CA GLU A 103 6.99 13.12 11.88
C GLU A 103 8.37 12.49 12.05
N SER A 104 8.50 11.17 11.86
CA SER A 104 9.79 10.48 11.97
C SER A 104 10.66 10.62 10.72
N LEU A 105 10.11 11.17 9.62
CA LEU A 105 10.81 11.39 8.35
C LEU A 105 11.35 12.82 8.18
N ASP A 106 11.00 13.75 9.09
CA ASP A 106 11.45 15.15 9.13
C ASP A 106 12.74 15.29 9.98
#